data_AF-C0PKD7-F1
#
_entry.id   AF-C0PKD7-F1
#
_cell.length_a   1.000
_cell.length_b   1.000
_cell.length_c   1.000
_cell.angle_alpha   90.00
_cell.angle_beta   90.00
_cell.angle_gamma   90.00
#
_symmetry.space_group_name_H-M   'P 1'
#
loop_
_entity.id
_entity.type
_entity.pdbx_description
1 polymer ?
#
loop_
_entity_poly.entity_id
_entity_poly.type
_entity_poly.pdbx_seq_one_letter_code
_entity_poly.pdbx_strand_id
1 'polypeptide(L)'
;MDAVKLNMLANDQVRPLLQDVATSMARLGSLLPPDFEGKVKVNEWLGKLHKMGAADELTEQQARQLNFDLDSAYSAFLAALPAAGL
;
A
#
# COMPACT_ATOMS: atom_id res chain seq x y z
N MET A 1 -10.32 6.73 1.86
CA MET A 1 -9.76 5.75 2.84
C MET A 1 -10.84 5.46 3.88
N ASP A 2 -11.90 4.77 3.47
CA ASP A 2 -13.03 4.42 4.36
C ASP A 2 -13.04 2.93 4.72
N ALA A 3 -12.33 2.09 3.95
CA ALA A 3 -12.20 0.66 4.22
C ALA A 3 -11.40 0.33 5.51
N VAL A 4 -10.40 1.16 5.87
CA VAL A 4 -9.65 0.98 7.13
C VAL A 4 -10.38 1.57 8.35
N LYS A 5 -11.43 2.37 8.13
CA LYS A 5 -12.33 2.85 9.20
C LYS A 5 -13.44 1.84 9.55
N LEU A 6 -13.62 0.78 8.75
CA LEU A 6 -14.73 -0.17 8.85
C LEU A 6 -14.35 -1.55 9.41
N ASN A 7 -13.27 -1.67 10.19
CA ASN A 7 -12.92 -2.93 10.88
C ASN A 7 -12.56 -4.11 9.95
N MET A 8 -12.18 -3.86 8.69
CA MET A 8 -11.69 -4.90 7.78
C MET A 8 -10.17 -5.02 7.89
N LEU A 9 -9.69 -5.58 8.99
CA LEU A 9 -8.26 -5.77 9.30
C LEU A 9 -7.76 -7.19 9.01
N ALA A 10 -8.66 -8.10 8.65
CA ALA A 10 -8.32 -9.48 8.32
C ALA A 10 -7.41 -9.57 7.09
N ASN A 11 -6.42 -10.43 7.17
CA ASN A 11 -5.42 -10.63 6.12
C ASN A 11 -6.08 -10.98 4.78
N ASP A 12 -7.07 -11.87 4.75
CA ASP A 12 -7.77 -12.24 3.51
C ASP A 12 -8.49 -11.05 2.84
N GLN A 13 -8.84 -10.01 3.59
CA GLN A 13 -9.45 -8.78 3.08
C GLN A 13 -8.39 -7.75 2.67
N VAL A 14 -7.35 -7.57 3.49
CA VAL A 14 -6.33 -6.53 3.28
C VAL A 14 -5.32 -6.93 2.18
N ARG A 15 -4.93 -8.20 2.09
CA ARG A 15 -3.92 -8.67 1.14
C ARG A 15 -4.33 -8.45 -0.33
N PRO A 16 -5.54 -8.80 -0.78
CA PRO A 16 -5.98 -8.53 -2.15
C PRO A 16 -5.98 -7.05 -2.49
N LEU A 17 -6.39 -6.18 -1.56
CA LEU A 17 -6.39 -4.72 -1.75
C LEU A 17 -4.97 -4.18 -1.95
N LEU A 18 -4.01 -4.62 -1.12
CA LEU A 18 -2.60 -4.26 -1.28
C LEU A 18 -1.99 -4.80 -2.56
N GLN A 19 -2.40 -5.99 -3.00
CA GLN A 19 -1.96 -6.57 -4.27
C GLN A 19 -2.42 -5.71 -5.46
N ASP A 20 -3.63 -5.18 -5.40
CA ASP A 20 -4.17 -4.28 -6.42
C ASP A 20 -3.42 -2.94 -6.45
N VAL A 21 -3.11 -2.37 -5.27
CA VAL A 21 -2.26 -1.17 -5.16
C VAL A 21 -0.88 -1.42 -5.76
N ALA A 22 -0.23 -2.54 -5.42
CA ALA A 22 1.07 -2.92 -5.98
C ALA A 22 1.03 -3.03 -7.51
N THR A 23 -0.03 -3.66 -8.04
CA THR A 23 -0.25 -3.84 -9.48
C THR A 23 -0.48 -2.49 -10.17
N SER A 24 -1.27 -1.62 -9.57
CA SER A 24 -1.52 -0.26 -10.06
C SER A 24 -0.24 0.57 -10.11
N MET A 25 0.58 0.51 -9.05
CA MET A 25 1.91 1.15 -9.04
C MET A 25 2.85 0.54 -10.10
N ALA A 26 2.81 -0.77 -10.31
CA ALA A 26 3.63 -1.43 -11.33
C ALA A 26 3.24 -1.03 -12.75
N ARG A 27 1.94 -0.85 -13.03
CA ARG A 27 1.44 -0.30 -14.31
C ARG A 27 1.93 1.13 -14.56
N LEU A 28 2.03 1.92 -13.49
CA LEU A 28 2.57 3.27 -13.52
C LEU A 28 4.11 3.29 -13.50
N GLY A 29 4.76 2.12 -13.46
CA GLY A 29 6.22 1.97 -13.32
C GLY A 29 7.05 2.56 -14.47
N SER A 30 6.44 2.89 -15.62
CA SER A 30 7.10 3.65 -16.68
C SER A 30 7.17 5.16 -16.39
N LEU A 31 6.33 5.67 -15.48
CA LEU A 31 6.26 7.06 -15.06
C LEU A 31 6.92 7.29 -13.68
N LEU A 32 7.17 6.21 -12.94
CA LEU A 32 7.74 6.27 -11.60
C LEU A 32 9.23 5.92 -11.60
N PRO A 33 10.01 6.49 -10.66
CA PRO A 33 11.40 6.09 -10.46
C PRO A 33 11.52 4.57 -10.21
N PRO A 34 12.59 3.92 -10.68
CA PRO A 34 12.82 2.49 -10.43
C PRO A 34 12.93 2.15 -8.93
N ASP A 35 13.43 3.09 -8.12
CA ASP A 35 13.55 3.00 -6.66
C ASP A 35 12.41 3.70 -5.92
N PHE A 36 11.19 3.68 -6.48
CA PHE A 36 10.05 4.31 -5.84
C PHE A 36 9.75 3.70 -4.46
N GLU A 37 9.95 4.48 -3.40
CA GLU A 37 9.82 4.05 -2.00
C GLU A 37 8.45 3.40 -1.72
N GLY A 38 7.37 3.93 -2.30
CA GLY A 38 6.04 3.37 -2.12
C GLY A 38 5.91 1.91 -2.57
N LYS A 39 6.66 1.52 -3.61
CA LYS A 39 6.68 0.13 -4.11
C LYS A 39 7.40 -0.80 -3.14
N VAL A 40 8.45 -0.32 -2.47
CA VAL A 40 9.16 -1.06 -1.43
C VAL A 40 8.25 -1.29 -0.23
N LYS A 41 7.63 -0.23 0.29
CA LYS A 41 6.73 -0.31 1.46
C LYS A 41 5.54 -1.26 1.22
N VAL A 42 4.89 -1.18 0.05
CA VAL A 42 3.76 -2.07 -0.27
C VAL A 42 4.22 -3.55 -0.32
N ASN A 43 5.39 -3.83 -0.87
CA ASN A 43 5.94 -5.19 -0.88
C ASN A 43 6.30 -5.69 0.52
N GLU A 44 6.83 -4.84 1.40
CA GLU A 44 7.08 -5.20 2.81
C GLU A 44 5.79 -5.58 3.54
N TRP A 45 4.72 -4.80 3.34
CA TRP A 45 3.40 -5.10 3.90
C TRP A 45 2.81 -6.39 3.36
N LEU A 46 2.89 -6.64 2.04
CA LEU A 46 2.49 -7.91 1.44
C LEU A 46 3.30 -9.09 2.01
N GLY A 47 4.61 -8.93 2.20
CA GLY A 47 5.47 -9.94 2.81
C GLY A 47 5.10 -10.23 4.27
N LYS A 48 4.68 -9.22 5.02
CA LYS A 48 4.19 -9.37 6.40
C LYS A 48 2.86 -10.12 6.44
N LEU A 49 1.91 -9.72 5.60
CA LEU A 49 0.60 -10.34 5.45
C LEU A 49 0.67 -11.79 4.94
N HIS A 50 1.64 -12.11 4.09
CA HIS A 50 1.89 -13.48 3.63
C HIS A 50 2.32 -14.43 4.76
N LYS A 51 2.91 -13.90 5.84
CA LYS A 51 3.28 -14.70 7.03
C LYS A 51 2.11 -14.90 8.00
N MET A 52 1.02 -14.17 7.82
CA MET A 52 -0.19 -14.26 8.63
C MET A 52 -1.16 -15.26 7.99
N GLY A 53 -1.93 -15.97 8.81
CA GLY A 53 -3.05 -16.78 8.34
C GLY A 53 -4.13 -15.91 7.69
N ALA A 54 -4.99 -16.51 6.87
CA ALA A 54 -6.04 -15.77 6.17
C ALA A 54 -7.00 -15.04 7.13
N ALA A 55 -7.32 -15.68 8.27
CA ALA A 55 -8.20 -15.13 9.29
C ALA A 55 -7.47 -14.26 10.34
N ASP A 56 -6.14 -14.14 10.28
CA ASP A 56 -5.41 -13.29 11.21
C ASP A 56 -5.64 -11.82 10.87
N GLU A 57 -5.86 -11.02 11.91
CA GLU A 57 -6.13 -9.59 11.78
C GLU A 57 -4.87 -8.76 12.07
N LEU A 58 -4.69 -7.68 11.32
CA LEU A 58 -3.72 -6.65 11.66
C LEU A 58 -4.08 -6.04 13.01
N THR A 59 -3.09 -5.86 13.89
CA THR A 59 -3.32 -5.11 15.13
C THR A 59 -3.65 -3.65 14.83
N GLU A 60 -4.31 -2.97 15.75
CA GLU A 60 -4.65 -1.55 15.59
C GLU A 60 -3.41 -0.68 15.26
N GLN A 61 -2.27 -1.01 15.87
CA GLN A 61 -1.00 -0.34 15.58
C GLN A 61 -0.49 -0.63 14.17
N GLN A 62 -0.59 -1.89 13.71
CA GLN A 62 -0.20 -2.26 12.35
C GLN A 62 -1.10 -1.61 11.31
N ALA A 63 -2.41 -1.54 11.56
CA ALA A 63 -3.37 -0.89 10.68
C ALA A 63 -3.09 0.62 10.54
N ARG A 64 -2.75 1.30 11.65
CA ARG A 64 -2.33 2.71 11.61
C ARG A 64 -1.03 2.90 10.84
N GLN A 65 -0.05 2.02 11.05
CA GLN A 65 1.23 2.07 10.34
C GLN A 65 1.03 1.83 8.83
N LEU A 66 0.19 0.85 8.46
CA LEU A 66 -0.16 0.56 7.07
C LEU A 66 -0.79 1.77 6.38
N ASN A 67 -1.75 2.43 7.03
CA ASN A 67 -2.33 3.66 6.48
C ASN A 67 -1.30 4.76 6.28
N PHE A 68 -0.45 4.97 7.28
CA PHE A 68 0.60 5.99 7.21
C PHE A 68 1.58 5.72 6.06
N ASP A 69 2.00 4.46 5.90
CA ASP A 69 2.90 4.05 4.82
C ASP A 69 2.24 4.19 3.45
N LEU A 70 0.95 3.86 3.32
CA LEU A 70 0.18 4.06 2.09
C LEU A 70 0.00 5.54 1.76
N ASP A 71 -0.27 6.40 2.75
CA ASP A 71 -0.42 7.84 2.57
C ASP A 71 0.92 8.50 2.17
N SER A 72 2.01 8.07 2.82
CA SER A 72 3.38 8.46 2.48
C SER A 72 3.75 8.01 1.07
N ALA A 73 3.43 6.77 0.68
CA ALA A 73 3.63 6.26 -0.66
C ALA A 73 2.81 7.04 -1.70
N TYR A 74 1.57 7.39 -1.39
CA TYR A 74 0.73 8.19 -2.28
C TYR A 74 1.27 9.62 -2.45
N SER A 75 1.73 10.24 -1.36
CA SER A 75 2.36 11.57 -1.41
C SER A 75 3.65 11.55 -2.25
N ALA A 76 4.50 10.53 -2.06
CA ALA A 76 5.69 10.34 -2.88
C ALA A 76 5.32 10.10 -4.36
N PHE A 77 4.23 9.37 -4.62
CA PHE A 77 3.72 9.12 -5.97
C PHE A 77 3.31 10.42 -6.64
N LEU A 78 2.54 11.28 -5.95
CA LEU A 78 2.13 12.59 -6.45
C LEU A 78 3.32 13.51 -6.71
N ALA A 79 4.35 13.47 -5.88
CA ALA A 79 5.57 14.25 -6.07
C ALA A 79 6.44 13.73 -7.24
N ALA A 80 6.39 12.42 -7.51
CA ALA A 80 7.11 11.78 -8.59
C ALA A 80 6.40 11.89 -9.96
N LEU A 81 5.09 12.17 -9.96
CA LEU A 81 4.41 12.54 -11.20
C LEU A 81 5.08 13.81 -11.74
N PRO A 82 5.54 13.81 -13.00
CA PRO A 82 5.97 15.05 -13.62
C PRO A 82 4.77 15.99 -13.51
N ALA A 83 4.96 17.16 -12.91
CA ALA A 83 3.92 18.18 -12.86
C ALA A 83 3.41 18.36 -14.30
N ALA A 84 2.24 17.78 -14.59
CA ALA A 84 1.68 17.81 -15.92
C ALA A 84 1.18 19.24 -16.12
N GLY A 85 2.08 20.09 -16.59
CA GLY A 85 1.82 21.44 -17.06
C GLY A 85 1.34 22.43 -16.00
N LEU A 86 2.26 23.22 -15.47
CA LEU A 86 2.08 24.67 -15.46
C LEU A 86 3.22 25.29 -16.27
#